data_AF-A0AAE0K260-F1
#
_entry.id   AF-A0AAE0K260-F1
#
_cell.length_a   1.000
_cell.length_b   1.000
_cell.length_c   1.000
_cell.angle_alpha   90.00
_cell.angle_beta   90.00
_cell.angle_gamma   90.00
#
_symmetry.space_group_name_H-M   'P 1'
#
loop_
_entity.id
_entity.type
_entity.pdbx_description
1 polymer ?
#
loop_
_entity_poly.entity_id
_entity_poly.type
_entity_poly.pdbx_seq_one_letter_code
_entity_poly.pdbx_strand_id
1 'polypeptide(L)'
;MRLLHPTNDGNIALTEEIVDNIPAYAILSHTWGSDEDETNNAELTEALNSMFRWYCNAAALQASRWFKRGWTLQELIASSAVEFFSSDEKRIGDRVSLECLLSDITVIPLAALRGGPVDSFSVKERMSWVQNRATKKEKDKAYCLLSIFGVHMPPIYGEGTDHAFYQLNREIRDRATASGHSMISRDFRAVCYPNTW
;
A
#
# COMPACT_ATOMS: atom_id res chain seq x y z
N MET A 1 -16.99 33.79 11.47
CA MET A 1 -16.61 32.38 11.16
C MET A 1 -15.16 32.38 10.67
N ARG A 2 -14.32 31.44 11.09
CA ARG A 2 -12.95 31.29 10.55
C ARG A 2 -12.89 30.05 9.66
N LEU A 3 -12.25 30.15 8.50
CA LEU A 3 -12.02 29.04 7.60
C LEU A 3 -10.60 28.50 7.76
N LEU A 4 -10.40 27.24 7.38
CA LEU A 4 -9.07 26.65 7.26
C LEU A 4 -8.55 26.87 5.84
N HIS A 5 -7.29 27.26 5.69
CA HIS A 5 -6.62 27.32 4.40
C HIS A 5 -5.22 26.71 4.46
N PRO A 6 -4.75 26.07 3.37
CA PRO A 6 -3.37 25.60 3.29
C PRO A 6 -2.39 26.78 3.17
N THR A 7 -1.22 26.65 3.76
CA THR A 7 -0.09 27.59 3.70
C THR A 7 1.02 27.06 2.79
N ASN A 8 1.94 27.93 2.35
CA ASN A 8 2.99 27.58 1.37
C ASN A 8 4.00 26.53 1.88
N ASP A 9 4.10 26.38 3.21
CA ASP A 9 4.91 25.40 3.93
C ASP A 9 4.18 24.06 4.17
N GLY A 10 2.97 23.90 3.63
CA GLY A 10 2.18 22.66 3.70
C GLY A 10 1.43 22.45 5.02
N ASN A 11 1.31 23.49 5.84
CA ASN A 11 0.48 23.50 7.04
C ASN A 11 -0.92 24.08 6.73
N ILE A 12 -1.80 24.08 7.71
CA ILE A 12 -3.09 24.78 7.70
C ILE A 12 -3.01 25.96 8.69
N ALA A 13 -3.60 27.08 8.28
CA ALA A 13 -3.87 28.21 9.16
C ALA A 13 -5.37 28.57 9.15
N LEU A 14 -5.81 29.23 10.22
CA LEU A 14 -7.13 29.84 10.28
C LEU A 14 -7.09 31.19 9.56
N THR A 15 -8.11 31.48 8.75
CA THR A 15 -8.32 32.83 8.21
C THR A 15 -8.57 33.83 9.34
N GLU A 16 -8.49 35.11 9.00
CA GLU A 16 -9.14 36.15 9.80
C GLU A 16 -10.63 35.86 9.94
N GLU A 17 -11.25 36.47 10.95
CA GLU A 17 -12.67 36.30 11.21
C GLU A 17 -13.50 36.83 10.04
N ILE A 18 -14.18 35.92 9.36
CA ILE A 18 -15.08 36.23 8.25
C ILE A 18 -16.42 36.60 8.86
N VAL A 19 -16.80 37.87 8.68
CA VAL A 19 -18.08 38.43 9.12
C VAL A 19 -19.07 38.48 7.95
N ASP A 20 -18.58 38.66 6.71
CA ASP A 20 -19.35 38.77 5.46
C ASP A 20 -18.73 37.93 4.32
N ASN A 21 -19.47 37.67 3.22
CA ASN A 21 -19.04 36.84 2.07
C ASN A 21 -18.69 35.38 2.41
N ILE A 22 -19.60 34.70 3.13
CA ILE A 22 -19.48 33.28 3.47
C ILE A 22 -19.57 32.43 2.19
N PRO A 23 -18.57 31.59 1.87
CA PRO A 23 -18.62 30.71 0.70
C PRO A 23 -19.74 29.66 0.82
N ALA A 24 -20.23 29.18 -0.33
CA ALA A 24 -21.39 28.29 -0.42
C ALA A 24 -21.25 26.96 0.35
N TYR A 25 -20.03 26.57 0.73
CA TYR A 25 -19.77 25.47 1.66
C TYR A 25 -18.60 25.82 2.58
N ALA A 26 -18.77 25.52 3.86
CA ALA A 26 -17.73 25.60 4.89
C ALA A 26 -17.92 24.41 5.84
N ILE A 27 -16.84 23.66 6.12
CA ILE A 27 -16.87 22.62 7.15
C ILE A 27 -16.62 23.31 8.48
N LEU A 28 -17.68 23.48 9.28
CA LEU A 28 -17.62 24.04 10.63
C LEU A 28 -16.99 23.03 11.59
N SER A 29 -15.80 23.32 12.09
CA SER A 29 -15.33 22.75 13.35
C SER A 29 -15.92 23.58 14.50
N HIS A 30 -16.61 22.94 15.43
CA HIS A 30 -17.11 23.57 16.66
C HIS A 30 -16.81 22.66 17.86
N THR A 31 -16.38 23.26 18.96
CA THR A 31 -16.31 22.61 20.28
C THR A 31 -17.15 23.45 21.24
N TRP A 32 -18.19 22.84 21.82
CA TRP A 32 -18.92 23.45 22.94
C TRP A 32 -18.11 23.21 24.21
N GLY A 33 -17.50 24.27 24.75
CA GLY A 33 -16.93 24.30 26.09
C GLY A 33 -17.41 25.58 26.77
N SER A 34 -17.67 25.52 28.08
CA SER A 34 -17.82 26.72 28.90
C SER A 34 -16.57 27.59 28.78
N ASP A 35 -16.73 28.92 28.84
CA ASP A 35 -15.73 29.96 28.58
C ASP A 35 -14.38 29.85 29.37
N GLU A 36 -14.21 28.82 30.20
CA GLU A 36 -13.01 28.55 31.01
C GLU A 36 -12.14 27.39 30.48
N ASP A 37 -12.62 26.58 29.54
CA ASP A 37 -11.86 25.49 28.91
C ASP A 37 -11.63 25.75 27.40
N GLU A 38 -11.13 26.96 27.06
CA GLU A 38 -10.40 27.13 25.81
C GLU A 38 -9.15 26.24 25.87
N THR A 39 -9.30 24.99 25.43
CA THR A 39 -8.16 24.14 25.08
C THR A 39 -7.20 25.01 24.26
N ASN A 40 -5.97 25.13 24.76
CA ASN A 40 -4.97 26.07 24.28
C ASN A 40 -4.98 26.08 22.75
N ASN A 41 -5.33 27.21 22.12
CA ASN A 41 -5.54 27.32 20.68
C ASN A 41 -4.34 26.78 19.86
N ALA A 42 -3.14 26.77 20.48
CA ALA A 42 -1.95 26.11 19.97
C ALA A 42 -2.09 24.58 19.81
N GLU A 43 -2.64 23.86 20.80
CA GLU A 43 -2.85 22.40 20.76
C GLU A 43 -3.88 22.03 19.68
N LEU A 44 -4.97 22.80 19.57
CA LEU A 44 -5.96 22.61 18.52
C LEU A 44 -5.35 22.83 17.12
N THR A 45 -4.55 23.88 16.97
CA THR A 45 -3.85 24.19 15.72
C THR A 45 -2.83 23.10 15.38
N GLU A 46 -2.10 22.58 16.37
CA GLU A 46 -1.14 21.49 16.18
C GLU A 46 -1.84 20.17 15.79
N ALA A 47 -2.97 19.85 16.41
CA ALA A 47 -3.76 18.68 16.08
C ALA A 47 -4.31 18.75 14.64
N LEU A 48 -4.87 19.90 14.24
CA LEU A 48 -5.36 20.13 12.87
C LEU A 48 -4.24 20.01 11.84
N ASN A 49 -3.09 20.64 12.11
CA ASN A 49 -1.92 20.56 11.24
C ASN A 49 -1.39 19.14 11.12
N SER A 50 -1.34 18.40 12.22
CA SER A 50 -0.90 17.00 12.22
C SER A 50 -1.87 16.10 11.44
N MET A 51 -3.17 16.31 11.60
CA MET A 51 -4.19 15.59 10.84
C MET A 51 -4.09 15.88 9.33
N PHE A 52 -3.94 17.15 8.94
CA PHE A 52 -3.78 17.52 7.54
C PHE A 52 -2.51 16.93 6.92
N ARG A 53 -1.37 17.05 7.62
CA ARG A 53 -0.10 16.42 7.19
C ARG A 53 -0.25 14.92 7.00
N TRP A 54 -0.96 14.24 7.92
CA TRP A 54 -1.24 12.82 7.78
C TRP A 54 -2.02 12.52 6.49
N TYR A 55 -3.11 13.25 6.21
CA TYR A 55 -3.90 13.06 4.99
C TYR A 55 -3.09 13.31 3.71
N CYS A 56 -2.30 14.39 3.66
CA CYS A 56 -1.44 14.69 2.52
C CYS A 56 -0.39 13.59 2.29
N ASN A 57 0.27 13.13 3.36
CA ASN A 57 1.25 12.07 3.28
C ASN A 57 0.63 10.72 2.86
N ALA A 58 -0.54 10.38 3.39
CA ALA A 58 -1.27 9.17 3.00
C ALA A 58 -1.63 9.19 1.51
N ALA A 59 -2.15 10.32 1.01
CA ALA A 59 -2.47 10.50 -0.40
C ALA A 59 -1.22 10.40 -1.30
N ALA A 60 -0.11 11.03 -0.90
CA ALA A 60 1.15 10.97 -1.63
C ALA A 60 1.73 9.53 -1.65
N LEU A 61 1.64 8.82 -0.53
CA LEU A 61 2.07 7.43 -0.43
C LEU A 61 1.24 6.52 -1.33
N GLN A 62 -0.09 6.68 -1.32
CA GLN A 62 -1.00 5.95 -2.20
C GLN A 62 -0.75 6.20 -3.69
N ALA A 63 -0.39 7.43 -4.06
CA ALA A 63 -0.04 7.80 -5.42
C ALA A 63 1.39 7.38 -5.84
N SER A 64 2.21 6.89 -4.90
CA SER A 64 3.61 6.58 -5.15
C SER A 64 3.78 5.46 -6.18
N ARG A 65 4.62 5.72 -7.19
CA ARG A 65 5.03 4.71 -8.17
C ARG A 65 5.76 3.53 -7.54
N TRP A 66 6.31 3.68 -6.33
CA TRP A 66 7.03 2.60 -5.64
C TRP A 66 6.13 1.36 -5.46
N PHE A 67 4.86 1.54 -5.06
CA PHE A 67 3.91 0.42 -4.91
C PHE A 67 3.45 -0.18 -6.23
N LYS A 68 3.63 0.55 -7.34
CA LYS A 68 3.36 0.06 -8.68
C LYS A 68 4.55 -0.69 -9.29
N ARG A 69 5.72 -0.75 -8.66
CA ARG A 69 6.85 -1.50 -9.21
C ARG A 69 6.75 -2.98 -8.81
N GLY A 70 7.18 -3.88 -9.69
CA GLY A 70 7.21 -5.31 -9.39
C GLY A 70 8.09 -5.67 -8.18
N TRP A 71 9.37 -5.26 -8.22
CA TRP A 71 10.39 -5.69 -7.25
C TRP A 71 10.14 -5.22 -5.81
N THR A 72 9.45 -4.10 -5.66
CA THR A 72 9.14 -3.52 -4.33
C THR A 72 8.20 -4.40 -3.52
N LEU A 73 7.58 -5.41 -4.15
CA LEU A 73 6.83 -6.45 -3.46
C LEU A 73 7.71 -7.23 -2.49
N GLN A 74 8.89 -7.63 -2.96
CA GLN A 74 9.84 -8.37 -2.16
C GLN A 74 10.48 -7.45 -1.13
N GLU A 75 10.83 -6.22 -1.52
CA GLU A 75 11.37 -5.21 -0.59
C GLU A 75 10.41 -4.96 0.59
N LEU A 76 9.10 -4.92 0.35
CA LEU A 76 8.10 -4.66 1.39
C LEU A 76 7.91 -5.84 2.36
N ILE A 77 7.84 -7.06 1.85
CA ILE A 77 7.48 -8.25 2.65
C ILE A 77 8.73 -8.93 3.24
N ALA A 78 9.84 -8.98 2.50
CA ALA A 78 11.03 -9.71 2.91
C ALA A 78 11.92 -8.93 3.89
N SER A 79 11.81 -7.60 3.91
CA SER A 79 12.61 -6.77 4.82
C SER A 79 12.05 -6.86 6.25
N SER A 80 12.94 -6.98 7.23
CA SER A 80 12.57 -6.97 8.66
C SER A 80 12.00 -5.62 9.11
N ALA A 81 12.56 -4.53 8.58
CA ALA A 81 12.11 -3.16 8.82
C ALA A 81 12.01 -2.39 7.50
N VAL A 82 10.96 -1.55 7.40
CA VAL A 82 10.74 -0.64 6.28
C VAL A 82 10.24 0.67 6.85
N GLU A 83 10.92 1.77 6.52
CA GLU A 83 10.53 3.13 6.90
C GLU A 83 10.18 3.95 5.65
N PHE A 84 9.18 4.80 5.79
CA PHE A 84 8.67 5.65 4.73
C PHE A 84 8.93 7.12 5.08
N PHE A 85 9.50 7.83 4.11
CA PHE A 85 9.81 9.25 4.21
C PHE A 85 9.11 9.99 3.07
N SER A 86 8.71 11.23 3.34
CA SER A 86 8.22 12.16 2.34
C SER A 86 9.38 12.72 1.50
N SER A 87 9.06 13.46 0.44
CA SER A 87 10.07 14.10 -0.41
C SER A 87 10.88 15.19 0.30
N ASP A 88 10.35 15.75 1.38
CA ASP A 88 11.04 16.70 2.29
C ASP A 88 11.73 15.99 3.46
N GLU A 89 12.03 14.70 3.33
CA GLU A 89 12.79 13.88 4.29
C GLU A 89 12.13 13.73 5.67
N LYS A 90 10.83 14.07 5.79
CA LYS A 90 10.08 13.83 7.02
C LYS A 90 9.63 12.39 7.09
N ARG A 91 9.82 11.77 8.26
CA ARG A 91 9.33 10.41 8.52
C ARG A 91 7.80 10.41 8.49
N ILE A 92 7.23 9.61 7.59
CA ILE A 92 5.78 9.39 7.49
C ILE A 92 5.36 8.30 8.47
N GLY A 93 6.15 7.22 8.55
CA GLY A 93 5.87 6.07 9.39
C GLY A 93 6.68 4.84 8.97
N ASP A 94 6.40 3.73 9.61
CA ASP A 94 6.96 2.42 9.27
C ASP A 94 5.86 1.46 8.79
N ARG A 95 6.28 0.26 8.39
CA ARG A 95 5.38 -0.80 7.94
C ARG A 95 4.28 -1.15 8.93
N VAL A 96 4.53 -1.02 10.24
CA VAL A 96 3.55 -1.33 11.29
C VAL A 96 2.58 -0.17 11.46
N SER A 97 3.08 1.06 11.59
CA SER A 97 2.24 2.24 11.76
C SER A 97 1.34 2.53 10.54
N LEU A 98 1.75 2.06 9.36
CA LEU A 98 1.04 2.27 8.09
C LEU A 98 0.36 0.99 7.56
N GLU A 99 0.29 -0.09 8.34
CA GLU A 99 -0.13 -1.41 7.85
C GLU A 99 -1.51 -1.43 7.16
N CYS A 100 -2.50 -0.68 7.68
CA CYS A 100 -3.82 -0.58 7.07
C CYS A 100 -3.74 0.10 5.69
N LEU A 101 -3.07 1.26 5.62
CA LEU A 101 -2.86 1.99 4.37
C LEU A 101 -2.07 1.16 3.36
N LEU A 102 -1.03 0.45 3.80
CA LEU A 102 -0.23 -0.41 2.95
C LEU A 102 -1.03 -1.60 2.43
N SER A 103 -1.88 -2.21 3.28
CA SER A 103 -2.80 -3.28 2.88
C SER A 103 -3.77 -2.77 1.80
N ASP A 104 -4.33 -1.58 1.96
CA ASP A 104 -5.25 -0.99 0.98
C ASP A 104 -4.54 -0.69 -0.36
N ILE A 105 -3.31 -0.18 -0.33
CA ILE A 105 -2.54 0.14 -1.53
C ILE A 105 -2.11 -1.13 -2.29
N THR A 106 -1.68 -2.16 -1.55
CA THR A 106 -0.98 -3.32 -2.13
C THR A 106 -1.82 -4.57 -2.25
N VAL A 107 -2.97 -4.63 -1.56
CA VAL A 107 -3.83 -5.81 -1.39
C VAL A 107 -3.13 -6.95 -0.63
N ILE A 108 -2.00 -6.66 0.03
CA ILE A 108 -1.28 -7.63 0.86
C ILE A 108 -1.94 -7.66 2.24
N PRO A 109 -2.36 -8.82 2.75
CA PRO A 109 -2.98 -8.93 4.07
C PRO A 109 -2.07 -8.44 5.19
N LEU A 110 -2.67 -7.85 6.24
CA LEU A 110 -1.95 -7.39 7.44
C LEU A 110 -1.04 -8.47 8.04
N ALA A 111 -1.48 -9.72 8.05
CA ALA A 111 -0.69 -10.83 8.56
C ALA A 111 0.64 -11.01 7.78
N ALA A 112 0.64 -10.84 6.46
CA ALA A 112 1.86 -10.87 5.65
C ALA A 112 2.71 -9.62 5.89
N LEU A 113 2.09 -8.43 5.96
CA LEU A 113 2.77 -7.18 6.28
C LEU A 113 3.40 -7.16 7.68
N ARG A 114 2.93 -8.00 8.61
CA ARG A 114 3.52 -8.18 9.95
C ARG A 114 4.63 -9.24 9.99
N GLY A 115 5.01 -9.82 8.85
CA GLY A 115 6.03 -10.87 8.77
C GLY A 115 5.51 -12.28 9.03
N GLY A 116 4.19 -12.49 8.90
CA GLY A 116 3.61 -13.83 8.90
C GLY A 116 4.19 -14.70 7.77
N PRO A 117 4.27 -16.02 7.97
CA PRO A 117 4.91 -16.91 7.01
C PRO A 117 4.11 -16.95 5.70
N VAL A 118 4.77 -16.68 4.57
CA VAL A 118 4.12 -16.49 3.27
C VAL A 118 3.42 -17.76 2.74
N ASP A 119 3.84 -18.94 3.20
CA ASP A 119 3.24 -20.23 2.86
C ASP A 119 1.88 -20.48 3.52
N SER A 120 1.54 -19.74 4.59
CA SER A 120 0.21 -19.78 5.21
C SER A 120 -0.90 -19.20 4.33
N PHE A 121 -0.55 -18.44 3.30
CA PHE A 121 -1.48 -17.86 2.34
C PHE A 121 -1.68 -18.77 1.13
N SER A 122 -2.93 -18.81 0.63
CA SER A 122 -3.27 -19.58 -0.55
C SER A 122 -2.48 -19.11 -1.79
N VAL A 123 -2.35 -20.00 -2.78
CA VAL A 123 -1.71 -19.64 -4.05
C VAL A 123 -2.43 -18.46 -4.70
N LYS A 124 -3.77 -18.43 -4.64
CA LYS A 124 -4.57 -17.36 -5.22
C LYS A 124 -4.29 -16.00 -4.55
N GLU A 125 -4.19 -15.96 -3.23
CA GLU A 125 -3.86 -14.74 -2.49
C GLU A 125 -2.46 -14.25 -2.84
N ARG A 126 -1.46 -15.13 -2.82
CA ARG A 126 -0.08 -14.73 -3.18
C ARG A 126 0.03 -14.26 -4.62
N MET A 127 -0.71 -14.87 -5.55
CA MET A 127 -0.77 -14.42 -6.95
C MET A 127 -1.43 -13.04 -7.09
N SER A 128 -2.37 -12.66 -6.20
CA SER A 128 -3.02 -11.35 -6.29
C SER A 128 -2.07 -10.19 -5.96
N TRP A 129 -1.01 -10.42 -5.19
CA TRP A 129 -0.07 -9.38 -4.73
C TRP A 129 0.71 -8.68 -5.85
N VAL A 130 0.70 -9.25 -7.07
CA VAL A 130 1.33 -8.64 -8.26
C VAL A 130 0.33 -7.91 -9.18
N GLN A 131 -0.99 -8.03 -8.96
CA GLN A 131 -2.02 -7.54 -9.89
C GLN A 131 -1.90 -6.03 -10.17
N ASN A 132 -1.61 -5.24 -9.13
CA ASN A 132 -1.51 -3.78 -9.25
C ASN A 132 -0.09 -3.29 -9.59
N ARG A 133 0.82 -4.20 -9.98
CA ARG A 133 2.23 -3.90 -10.24
C ARG A 133 2.54 -3.90 -11.74
N ALA A 134 3.37 -2.96 -12.13
CA ALA A 134 3.93 -2.77 -13.45
C ALA A 134 5.43 -3.11 -13.44
N THR A 135 5.86 -3.73 -14.53
CA THR A 135 7.26 -4.08 -14.78
C THR A 135 7.65 -3.66 -16.19
N LYS A 136 8.95 -3.50 -16.45
CA LYS A 136 9.44 -3.08 -17.77
C LYS A 136 9.16 -4.13 -18.84
N LYS A 137 9.24 -5.41 -18.50
CA LYS A 137 8.76 -6.53 -19.33
C LYS A 137 7.67 -7.24 -18.53
N GLU A 138 6.55 -7.55 -19.17
CA GLU A 138 5.42 -8.21 -18.50
C GLU A 138 5.81 -9.53 -17.81
N LYS A 139 6.72 -10.29 -18.41
CA LYS A 139 7.28 -11.51 -17.80
C LYS A 139 7.96 -11.28 -16.46
N ASP A 140 8.49 -10.08 -16.21
CA ASP A 140 9.16 -9.77 -14.95
C ASP A 140 8.16 -9.78 -13.77
N LYS A 141 6.84 -9.69 -14.02
CA LYS A 141 5.81 -9.92 -12.99
C LYS A 141 5.93 -11.31 -12.38
N ALA A 142 6.23 -12.34 -13.19
CA ALA A 142 6.44 -13.70 -12.70
C ALA A 142 7.68 -13.76 -11.79
N TYR A 143 8.75 -13.04 -12.14
CA TYR A 143 9.98 -13.01 -11.33
C TYR A 143 9.79 -12.34 -9.97
N CYS A 144 8.86 -11.39 -9.85
CA CYS A 144 8.52 -10.76 -8.58
C CYS A 144 7.91 -11.75 -7.57
N LEU A 145 7.30 -12.84 -8.05
CA LEU A 145 6.64 -13.85 -7.24
C LEU A 145 7.56 -15.01 -6.82
N LEU A 146 8.76 -15.12 -7.39
CA LEU A 146 9.66 -16.25 -7.13
C LEU A 146 9.97 -16.42 -5.65
N SER A 147 10.35 -15.34 -4.95
CA SER A 147 10.67 -15.41 -3.53
C SER A 147 9.44 -15.66 -2.65
N ILE A 148 8.26 -15.18 -3.06
CA ILE A 148 6.99 -15.38 -2.34
C ILE A 148 6.53 -16.84 -2.39
N PHE A 149 6.78 -17.51 -3.51
CA PHE A 149 6.56 -18.95 -3.64
C PHE A 149 7.81 -19.77 -3.29
N GLY A 150 8.93 -19.09 -2.98
CA GLY A 150 10.28 -19.62 -2.80
C GLY A 150 10.73 -20.58 -3.91
N VAL A 151 10.22 -20.41 -5.13
CA VAL A 151 10.59 -21.22 -6.28
C VAL A 151 11.79 -20.59 -6.98
N HIS A 152 12.57 -21.42 -7.67
CA HIS A 152 13.69 -20.95 -8.48
C HIS A 152 13.38 -21.24 -9.94
N MET A 153 13.47 -20.22 -10.78
CA MET A 153 13.28 -20.34 -12.22
C MET A 153 14.40 -19.56 -12.92
N PRO A 154 15.31 -20.22 -13.65
CA PRO A 154 16.29 -19.53 -14.47
C PRO A 154 15.57 -18.65 -15.52
N PRO A 155 15.93 -17.36 -15.67
CA PRO A 155 15.28 -16.50 -16.66
C PRO A 155 15.66 -16.96 -18.07
N ILE A 156 14.66 -17.23 -18.92
CA ILE A 156 14.92 -17.57 -20.32
C ILE A 156 14.83 -16.31 -21.16
N TYR A 157 15.93 -16.00 -21.85
CA TYR A 157 15.97 -14.83 -22.73
C TYR A 157 15.19 -15.12 -24.02
N GLY A 158 14.29 -14.21 -24.41
CA GLY A 158 13.40 -14.41 -25.56
C GLY A 158 12.10 -15.16 -25.27
N GLU A 159 11.89 -15.69 -24.05
CA GLU A 159 10.59 -16.27 -23.70
C GLU A 159 9.49 -15.19 -23.57
N GLY A 160 8.28 -15.52 -24.03
CA GLY A 160 7.09 -14.69 -23.87
C GLY A 160 6.52 -14.75 -22.44
N THR A 161 5.64 -13.82 -22.11
CA THR A 161 4.99 -13.72 -20.79
C THR A 161 4.29 -15.01 -20.38
N ASP A 162 3.53 -15.64 -21.29
CA ASP A 162 2.79 -16.87 -21.01
C ASP A 162 3.74 -18.02 -20.62
N HIS A 163 4.89 -18.12 -21.27
CA HIS A 163 5.88 -19.15 -20.95
C HIS A 163 6.49 -18.91 -19.56
N ALA A 164 6.79 -17.66 -19.20
CA ALA A 164 7.30 -17.34 -17.87
C ALA A 164 6.30 -17.69 -16.76
N PHE A 165 5.02 -17.36 -16.95
CA PHE A 165 3.96 -17.72 -16.01
C PHE A 165 3.66 -19.23 -16.00
N TYR A 166 3.80 -19.91 -17.14
CA TYR A 166 3.69 -21.37 -17.21
C TYR A 166 4.78 -22.04 -16.36
N GLN A 167 6.04 -21.63 -16.52
CA GLN A 167 7.14 -22.14 -15.70
C GLN A 167 6.89 -21.87 -14.22
N LEU A 168 6.52 -20.64 -13.84
CA LEU A 168 6.18 -20.29 -12.46
C LEU A 168 5.10 -21.23 -11.87
N ASN A 169 3.99 -21.44 -12.58
CA ASN A 169 2.90 -22.30 -12.11
C ASN A 169 3.32 -23.78 -12.01
N ARG A 170 4.19 -24.24 -12.91
CA ARG A 170 4.76 -25.60 -12.85
C ARG A 170 5.61 -25.76 -11.58
N GLU A 171 6.56 -24.86 -11.33
CA GLU A 171 7.42 -24.92 -10.15
C GLU A 171 6.61 -24.82 -8.84
N ILE A 172 5.55 -24.00 -8.80
CA ILE A 172 4.64 -23.91 -7.65
C ILE A 172 3.97 -25.26 -7.37
N ARG A 173 3.50 -25.95 -8.42
CA ARG A 173 2.86 -27.26 -8.31
C ARG A 173 3.83 -28.32 -7.83
N ASP A 174 5.02 -28.36 -8.41
CA ASP A 174 6.05 -29.35 -8.08
C ASP A 174 6.54 -29.18 -6.63
N ARG A 175 6.61 -27.94 -6.14
CA ARG A 175 6.88 -27.67 -4.73
C ARG A 175 5.75 -28.15 -3.81
N ALA A 176 4.50 -27.94 -4.19
CA ALA A 176 3.34 -28.35 -3.40
C ALA A 176 3.28 -29.88 -3.26
N THR A 177 3.59 -30.62 -4.32
CA THR A 177 3.63 -32.09 -4.30
C THR A 177 4.82 -32.62 -3.49
N ALA A 178 6.00 -32.00 -3.59
CA ALA A 178 7.18 -32.38 -2.82
C ALA A 178 7.04 -32.12 -1.31
N SER A 179 6.20 -31.15 -0.91
CA SER A 179 5.98 -30.79 0.51
C SER A 179 4.84 -31.57 1.18
N GLY A 180 4.32 -32.64 0.54
CA GLY A 180 3.34 -33.56 1.14
C GLY A 180 1.91 -33.03 1.25
N HIS A 181 1.64 -31.80 0.79
CA HIS A 181 0.30 -31.25 0.72
C HIS A 181 -0.39 -31.75 -0.56
N SER A 182 -1.15 -32.84 -0.45
CA SER A 182 -2.03 -33.31 -1.53
C SER A 182 -3.10 -32.27 -1.85
N MET A 183 -2.83 -31.38 -2.80
CA MET A 183 -3.86 -30.54 -3.40
C MET A 183 -4.65 -31.37 -4.42
N ILE A 184 -5.74 -32.00 -3.98
CA ILE A 184 -6.77 -32.46 -4.92
C ILE A 184 -7.43 -31.21 -5.53
N SER A 185 -6.88 -30.80 -6.67
CA SER A 185 -7.54 -30.27 -7.86
C SER A 185 -8.96 -29.70 -7.64
N ARG A 186 -9.05 -28.43 -7.23
CA ARG A 186 -10.19 -27.55 -7.53
C ARG A 186 -9.87 -26.06 -7.55
N ASP A 187 -8.86 -25.61 -6.81
CA ASP A 187 -8.49 -24.19 -6.74
C ASP A 187 -7.66 -23.66 -7.92
N PHE A 188 -7.02 -24.54 -8.70
CA PHE A 188 -6.11 -24.13 -9.77
C PHE A 188 -6.79 -23.85 -11.13
N ARG A 189 -8.06 -24.22 -11.31
CA ARG A 189 -8.74 -24.06 -12.61
C ARG A 189 -9.14 -22.62 -12.95
N ALA A 190 -8.97 -21.68 -12.02
CA ALA A 190 -9.37 -20.28 -12.20
C ALA A 190 -8.25 -19.25 -11.92
N VAL A 191 -6.99 -19.68 -11.73
CA VAL A 191 -5.88 -18.75 -11.40
C VAL A 191 -5.21 -18.17 -12.65
N CYS A 192 -5.59 -18.61 -13.85
CA CYS A 192 -5.15 -18.01 -15.10
C CYS A 192 -6.34 -17.70 -16.01
N TYR A 193 -6.43 -16.43 -16.40
CA TYR A 193 -7.35 -15.79 -17.34
C TYR A 193 -8.76 -15.44 -16.83
N PRO A 194 -8.94 -14.25 -16.24
CA PRO A 194 -10.07 -13.39 -16.56
C PRO A 194 -9.60 -12.36 -17.59
N ASN A 195 -9.94 -12.62 -18.86
CA ASN A 195 -10.23 -11.65 -19.91
C ASN A 195 -9.13 -10.63 -20.32
N THR A 196 -8.71 -10.74 -21.58
CA THR A 196 -8.39 -9.65 -22.52
C THR A 196 -7.46 -8.52 -22.03
N TRP A 197 -6.23 -8.51 -22.55
CA TRP A 197 -5.46 -7.27 -22.76
C TRP A 197 -5.81 -6.68 -24.12
#